data_AF-A0A919EUY9-F1
#
_entry.id   AF-A0A919EUY9-F1
#
_cell.length_a   1.000
_cell.length_b   1.000
_cell.length_c   1.000
_cell.angle_alpha   90.00
_cell.angle_beta   90.00
_cell.angle_gamma   90.00
#
_symmetry.space_group_name_H-M   'P 1'
#
loop_
_entity.id
_entity.type
_entity.pdbx_description
1 polymer ?
#
loop_
_entity_poly.entity_id
_entity_poly.type
_entity_poly.pdbx_seq_one_letter_code
_entity_poly.pdbx_strand_id
1 'polypeptide(L)' 'MVVRLLHRAGVRGAHLHVASLATVGLCVSLWVRAKTVDQEQRGNAERRALFVGLWPPTLWLIGDSLEHPSDHLG' A
#
# COMPACT_ATOMS: atom_id res chain seq x y z
N MET A 1 -11.94 8.15 14.49
CA MET A 1 -12.17 9.34 13.64
C MET A 1 -11.75 9.11 12.19
N VAL A 2 -10.53 8.61 11.93
CA VAL A 2 -9.98 8.41 10.57
C VAL A 2 -10.85 7.51 9.68
N VAL A 3 -11.27 6.34 10.17
CA VAL A 3 -12.13 5.40 9.42
C VAL A 3 -13.48 6.06 9.02
N ARG A 4 -14.10 6.81 9.94
CA ARG A 4 -15.33 7.57 9.64
C ARG A 4 -15.10 8.66 8.60
N LEU A 5 -13.92 9.28 8.59
CA LEU A 5 -13.55 10.29 7.60
C LEU A 5 -13.35 9.64 6.21
N LEU A 6 -12.66 8.51 6.12
CA LEU A 6 -12.51 7.75 4.88
C LEU A 6 -13.85 7.29 4.33
N HIS A 7 -14.74 6.81 5.20
CA HIS A 7 -16.08 6.42 4.81
C HIS A 7 -16.90 7.63 4.30
N ARG A 8 -16.75 8.79 4.92
CA ARG A 8 -17.39 10.04 4.47
C ARG A 8 -16.82 10.56 3.14
N ALA A 9 -15.55 10.25 2.86
CA ALA A 9 -14.89 10.54 1.59
C ALA A 9 -15.23 9.51 0.49
N GLY A 10 -16.06 8.49 0.78
CA GLY A 10 -16.49 7.47 -0.18
C GLY A 10 -15.43 6.39 -0.48
N VAL A 11 -14.35 6.32 0.31
CA VAL A 11 -13.32 5.30 0.14
C VAL A 11 -13.86 3.95 0.61
N ARG A 12 -14.00 2.98 -0.31
CA ARG A 12 -14.37 1.58 0.01
C ARG A 12 -13.14 0.73 0.32
N GLY A 13 -13.30 -0.31 1.13
CA GLY A 13 -12.24 -1.26 1.50
C GLY A 13 -11.44 -1.77 0.29
N ALA A 14 -12.13 -2.14 -0.79
CA ALA A 14 -11.51 -2.58 -2.05
C ALA A 14 -10.45 -1.61 -2.63
N HIS A 15 -10.64 -0.29 -2.48
CA HIS A 15 -9.65 0.68 -2.96
C HIS A 15 -8.35 0.60 -2.15
N LEU A 16 -8.45 0.34 -0.85
CA LEU A 16 -7.28 0.19 0.02
C LEU A 16 -6.59 -1.14 -0.17
N HIS A 17 -7.32 -2.23 -0.46
CA HIS A 17 -6.72 -3.49 -0.85
C HIS A 17 -5.97 -3.37 -2.18
N VAL A 18 -6.55 -2.70 -3.18
CA VAL A 18 -5.86 -2.41 -4.45
C VAL A 18 -4.64 -1.52 -4.21
N ALA A 19 -4.76 -0.48 -3.38
CA ALA A 19 -3.62 0.38 -3.02
C ALA A 19 -2.52 -0.40 -2.29
N SER A 20 -2.88 -1.34 -1.42
CA SER A 20 -1.95 -2.25 -0.74
C SER A 20 -1.16 -3.08 -1.75
N LEU A 21 -1.85 -3.74 -2.68
CA LEU A 21 -1.21 -4.53 -3.75
C LEU A 21 -0.36 -3.66 -4.69
N ALA A 22 -0.85 -2.47 -5.06
CA ALA A 22 -0.10 -1.53 -5.87
C ALA A 22 1.21 -1.10 -5.20
N THR A 23 1.20 -0.96 -3.88
CA THR A 23 2.38 -0.61 -3.09
C THR A 23 3.42 -1.74 -3.09
N VAL A 24 2.99 -3.00 -3.06
CA VAL A 24 3.89 -4.16 -3.25
C VAL A 24 4.55 -4.09 -4.63
N GLY A 25 3.76 -3.87 -5.68
CA GLY A 25 4.27 -3.75 -7.05
C GLY A 25 5.25 -2.57 -7.20
N LEU A 26 4.96 -1.43 -6.58
CA LEU A 26 5.83 -0.26 -6.57
C LEU A 26 7.15 -0.56 -5.83
N CYS A 27 7.10 -1.23 -4.68
CA CYS A 27 8.28 -1.66 -3.93
C CYS A 27 9.19 -2.55 -4.79
N VAL A 28 8.64 -3.59 -5.42
CA VAL A 28 9.41 -4.49 -6.30
C VAL A 28 9.99 -3.73 -7.49
N SER A 29 9.21 -2.85 -8.11
CA SER A 29 9.65 -2.04 -9.26
C SER A 29 10.81 -1.10 -8.89
N LEU A 30 10.72 -0.43 -7.73
CA LEU A 30 11.79 0.41 -7.19
C LEU A 30 13.03 -0.41 -6.83
N TRP A 31 12.86 -1.62 -6.32
CA TRP A 31 13.97 -2.50 -6.00
C TRP A 31 14.71 -2.96 -7.25
N VAL A 32 13.99 -3.33 -8.32
CA VAL A 32 14.59 -3.65 -9.62
C VAL A 32 15.35 -2.45 -10.18
N ARG A 33 14.77 -1.24 -10.10
CA ARG A 33 15.45 0.01 -10.50
C ARG A 33 16.67 0.32 -9.62
N ALA A 34 16.65 -0.03 -8.33
CA ALA A 34 17.80 0.14 -7.45
C ALA A 34 18.99 -0.74 -7.88
N LYS A 35 18.75 -1.86 -8.58
CA LYS A 35 19.83 -2.69 -9.13
C LYS A 35 20.49 -2.09 -10.38
N THR A 36 19.89 -1.07 -10.99
CA THR A 36 20.44 -0.39 -12.18
C THR A 36 21.20 0.90 -11.87
N VAL A 37 21.27 1.32 -10.60
CA VAL A 37 22.01 2.51 -10.18
C VAL A 37 23.37 2.13 -9.58
N ASP A 38 24.33 3.06 -9.62
CA ASP A 38 25.67 2.89 -9.04
C ASP A 38 25.61 2.48 -7.56
N GLN A 39 26.62 1.72 -7.11
CA GLN A 39 26.66 1.13 -5.77
C GLN A 39 26.51 2.15 -4.62
N GLU A 40 27.03 3.37 -4.80
CA GLU A 40 26.89 4.45 -3.82
C GLU A 40 25.42 4.88 -3.63
N GLN A 41 24.64 4.90 -4.73
CA GLN A 41 23.23 5.33 -4.72
C GLN A 41 22.28 4.16 -4.45
N ARG A 42 22.72 2.92 -4.74
CA ARG A 42 21.95 1.70 -4.58
C ARG A 42 21.45 1.49 -3.16
N GLY A 43 22.29 1.71 -2.14
CA GLY A 43 21.87 1.54 -0.74
C GLY A 43 20.75 2.51 -0.32
N ASN A 44 20.78 3.76 -0.83
CA ASN A 44 19.70 4.72 -0.60
C ASN A 44 18.42 4.33 -1.34
N ALA A 45 18.54 3.84 -2.59
CA ALA A 45 17.42 3.38 -3.39
C ALA A 45 16.74 2.14 -2.78
N GLU A 46 17.52 1.17 -2.30
CA GLU A 46 17.02 -0.02 -1.61
C GLU A 46 16.26 0.34 -0.32
N ARG A 47 16.76 1.30 0.49
CA ARG A 47 16.02 1.78 1.68
C ARG A 47 14.68 2.42 1.33
N ARG A 48 14.61 3.20 0.25
CA ARG A 48 13.36 3.80 -0.23
C ARG A 48 12.37 2.75 -0.70
N ALA A 49 12.84 1.74 -1.44
CA ALA A 49 12.01 0.61 -1.86
C ALA A 49 11.43 -0.15 -0.66
N LEU A 50 12.27 -0.49 0.32
CA LEU A 50 11.83 -1.18 1.55
C LEU A 50 10.83 -0.36 2.37
N PHE A 51 11.02 0.96 2.47
CA PHE A 51 10.07 1.83 3.15
C PHE A 51 8.69 1.77 2.51
N VAL A 52 8.62 1.79 1.17
CA VAL A 52 7.36 1.62 0.42
C VAL A 52 6.76 0.24 0.70
N GLY A 53 7.58 -0.81 0.72
CA GLY A 53 7.17 -2.19 1.03
C GLY A 53 6.62 -2.42 2.44
N LEU A 54 6.72 -1.47 3.36
CA LEU A 54 6.19 -1.58 4.73
C LEU A 54 4.71 -1.19 4.84
N TRP A 55 4.21 -0.37 3.92
CA TRP A 55 2.82 0.12 3.91
C TRP A 55 1.72 -0.87 3.52
N PRO A 56 1.95 -1.93 2.72
CA PRO A 56 0.91 -2.88 2.31
C PRO A 56 0.05 -3.47 3.46
N PRO A 57 0.63 -4.05 4.54
CA PRO A 57 -0.19 -4.63 5.61
C PRO A 57 -1.05 -3.59 6.32
N THR A 58 -0.54 -2.37 6.48
CA THR A 58 -1.30 -1.28 7.10
C THR A 58 -2.48 -0.87 6.25
N LEU A 59 -2.26 -0.66 4.94
CA LEU A 59 -3.32 -0.31 4.00
C LEU A 59 -4.39 -1.40 3.92
N TRP A 60 -3.96 -2.67 3.92
CA TRP A 60 -4.87 -3.81 3.92
C TRP A 60 -5.78 -3.80 5.15
N LEU A 61 -5.20 -3.66 6.34
CA LEU A 61 -5.95 -3.70 7.60
C LEU A 61 -6.93 -2.52 7.74
N ILE A 62 -6.59 -1.35 7.20
CA ILE A 62 -7.53 -0.21 7.12
C ILE A 62 -8.68 -0.55 6.14
N GLY A 63 -8.38 -1.24 5.04
CA GLY A 63 -9.38 -1.77 4.11
C GLY A 63 -10.38 -2.71 4.77
N ASP A 64 -9.87 -3.71 5.49
CA ASP A 64 -10.70 -4.66 6.27
C ASP A 64 -11.56 -3.93 7.30
N SER A 65 -11.01 -2.88 7.94
CA SER A 65 -11.75 -2.07 8.92
C SER A 65 -12.86 -1.21 8.32
N LEU A 66 -12.89 -1.03 6.99
CA LEU A 66 -13.92 -0.28 6.27
C LEU A 66 -15.00 -1.19 5.66
N GLU A 67 -14.73 -2.48 5.47
CA GLU A 67 -15.73 -3.44 4.99
C GLU A 67 -16.85 -3.61 6.01
N HIS A 68 -18.09 -3.48 5.55
CA HIS A 68 -19.27 -3.77 6.35
C HIS A 68 -19.76 -5.19 6.07
N PRO A 69 -20.29 -5.93 7.06
CA PRO A 69 -20.85 -7.27 6.86
C PRO A 69 -21.91 -7.34 5.76
N SER A 70 -22.62 -6.25 5.50
CA SER A 70 -23.62 -6.12 4.44
C SER A 70 -23.05 -6.08 3.02
N ASP A 71 -21.76 -5.76 2.84
CA ASP A 71 -21.10 -5.77 1.52
C ASP A 71 -20.89 -7.21 0.99
N HIS A 72 -20.87 -8.23 1.85
CA HIS A 72 -20.67 -9.63 1.45
C HIS A 72 -21.95 -10.35 0.99
N LEU A 73 -23.13 -9.72 1.12
CA LEU A 73 -24.44 -10.30 0.80
C LEU A 73 -25.08 -9.70 -0.47
N GLY A 74 -24.35 -8.88 -1.22
CA GLY A 74 -24.80 -8.25 -2.47
C GLY A 74 -24.22 -8.89 -3.72
#